data_AF-A0A0G4LZJ5-F1
#
_entry.id   AF-A0A0G4LZJ5-F1
#
_cell.length_a   1.000
_cell.length_b   1.000
_cell.length_c   1.000
_cell.angle_alpha   90.00
_cell.angle_beta   90.00
_cell.angle_gamma   90.00
#
_symmetry.space_group_name_H-M   'P 1'
#
loop_
_entity.id
_entity.type
_entity.pdbx_description
1 polymer ?
#
loop_
_entity_poly.entity_id
_entity_poly.type
_entity_poly.pdbx_seq_one_letter_code
_entity_poly.pdbx_strand_id
1 'polypeptide(L)'
;MRALVNDKKVRRRTRTENLPVIVATIRSLGLLQMKHDNLPEDTPWDDFIRVETCIRLAAWAALIDWSQCGTFNSPPIIASAEMTGDFPCSEELWSAADATEFRLMASREAEASRSRTSLSHCLAVLMQDGWLGASHFPLEPVTLMNLYFLIG
;
A
#
# COMPACT_ATOMS: atom_id res chain seq x y z
N MET A 1 -22.21 -13.53 -4.59
CA MET A 1 -22.21 -12.31 -3.76
C MET A 1 -22.86 -12.65 -2.41
N ARG A 2 -22.09 -13.17 -1.44
CA ARG A 2 -22.61 -13.44 -0.09
C ARG A 2 -22.60 -12.10 0.66
N ALA A 3 -23.76 -11.67 1.13
CA ALA A 3 -23.88 -10.54 2.03
C ALA A 3 -22.84 -10.67 3.15
N LEU A 4 -22.11 -9.58 3.42
CA LEU A 4 -21.30 -9.39 4.61
C LEU A 4 -22.14 -9.76 5.82
N VAL A 5 -21.91 -10.96 6.35
CA VAL A 5 -22.57 -11.42 7.57
C VAL A 5 -22.10 -10.51 8.68
N ASN A 6 -22.96 -9.56 9.05
CA ASN A 6 -22.74 -8.55 10.09
C ASN A 6 -22.81 -9.18 11.50
N ASP A 7 -22.11 -10.29 11.70
CA ASP A 7 -22.06 -11.00 12.97
C ASP A 7 -21.00 -10.35 13.87
N LYS A 8 -21.45 -9.91 15.04
CA LYS A 8 -20.60 -9.32 16.08
C LYS A 8 -19.47 -10.27 16.50
N LYS A 9 -19.74 -11.57 16.61
CA LYS A 9 -18.74 -12.58 16.98
C LYS A 9 -17.67 -12.72 15.90
N VAL A 10 -18.09 -12.76 14.63
CA VAL A 10 -17.16 -12.86 13.49
C VAL A 10 -16.27 -11.62 13.43
N ARG A 11 -16.83 -10.40 13.55
CA ARG A 11 -16.02 -9.17 13.57
C ARG A 11 -15.04 -9.13 14.73
N ARG A 12 -15.50 -9.49 15.93
CA ARG A 12 -14.64 -9.55 17.11
C ARG A 12 -13.47 -10.49 16.85
N ARG A 13 -13.75 -11.71 16.38
CA ARG A 13 -12.74 -12.71 16.03
C ARG A 13 -11.75 -12.21 14.98
N THR A 14 -12.24 -11.64 13.88
CA THR A 14 -11.38 -11.09 12.83
C THR A 14 -10.43 -10.04 13.38
N ARG A 15 -10.92 -9.15 14.25
CA ARG A 15 -10.11 -8.07 14.83
C ARG A 15 -9.15 -8.55 15.92
N THR A 16 -9.58 -9.41 16.85
CA THR A 16 -8.80 -9.76 18.05
C THR A 16 -7.95 -11.01 17.89
N GLU A 17 -8.26 -11.87 16.93
CA GLU A 17 -7.54 -13.14 16.71
C GLU A 17 -6.86 -13.14 15.34
N ASN A 18 -7.63 -12.92 14.25
CA ASN A 18 -7.10 -13.14 12.90
C ASN A 18 -6.14 -12.04 12.45
N LEU A 19 -6.54 -10.77 12.61
CA LEU A 19 -5.73 -9.63 12.15
C LEU A 19 -4.35 -9.59 12.81
N PRO A 20 -4.20 -9.77 14.15
CA PRO A 20 -2.88 -9.86 14.76
C PRO A 20 -1.98 -10.95 14.17
N VAL A 21 -2.55 -12.12 13.85
CA VAL A 21 -1.80 -13.24 13.22
C VAL A 21 -1.36 -12.88 11.79
N ILE A 22 -2.25 -12.26 11.01
CA ILE A 22 -1.93 -11.79 9.66
C ILE A 22 -0.81 -10.75 9.73
N VAL A 23 -0.93 -9.75 10.60
CA VAL A 23 0.07 -8.70 10.77
C VAL A 23 1.42 -9.29 11.20
N ALA A 24 1.42 -10.23 12.16
CA ALA A 24 2.64 -10.92 12.58
C ALA A 24 3.30 -11.67 11.42
N THR A 25 2.51 -12.32 10.56
CA THR A 25 3.01 -13.03 9.37
C THR A 25 3.62 -12.06 8.38
N ILE A 26 2.91 -10.98 8.04
CA ILE A 26 3.39 -9.92 7.13
C ILE A 26 4.71 -9.32 7.62
N ARG A 27 4.83 -9.05 8.93
CA ARG A 27 6.08 -8.59 9.56
C ARG A 27 7.19 -9.62 9.44
N SER A 28 6.91 -10.90 9.74
CA SER A 28 7.92 -11.96 9.68
C SER A 28 8.47 -12.18 8.26
N LEU A 29 7.66 -11.87 7.25
CA LEU A 29 8.03 -11.94 5.84
C LEU A 29 8.64 -10.63 5.30
N GLY A 30 8.72 -9.57 6.12
CA GLY A 30 9.29 -8.29 5.72
C GLY A 30 8.47 -7.52 4.67
N LEU A 31 7.17 -7.80 4.54
CA LEU A 31 6.38 -7.26 3.43
C LEU A 31 6.12 -5.75 3.56
N LEU A 32 6.16 -5.20 4.78
CA LEU A 32 5.97 -3.76 5.04
C LEU A 32 7.13 -2.91 4.49
N GLN A 33 8.27 -3.55 4.21
CA GLN A 33 9.50 -2.93 3.71
C GLN A 33 9.76 -3.25 2.23
N MET A 34 8.90 -4.03 1.59
CA MET A 34 9.09 -4.46 0.20
C MET A 34 9.07 -3.29 -0.77
N LYS A 35 9.97 -3.35 -1.75
CA LYS A 35 10.12 -2.38 -2.83
C LYS A 35 10.33 -3.09 -4.15
N HIS A 36 10.00 -2.42 -5.24
CA HIS A 36 10.42 -2.86 -6.56
C HIS A 36 11.90 -2.52 -6.75
N ASP A 37 12.72 -3.52 -7.06
CA ASP A 37 14.17 -3.32 -7.27
C ASP A 37 14.43 -2.42 -8.49
N ASN A 38 13.76 -2.71 -9.60
CA ASN A 38 13.91 -1.98 -10.86
C ASN A 38 12.64 -1.24 -11.23
N LEU A 39 12.74 -0.36 -12.23
CA LEU A 39 11.54 0.24 -12.81
C LEU A 39 10.66 -0.87 -13.40
N PRO A 40 9.32 -0.68 -13.43
CA PRO A 40 8.42 -1.70 -13.95
C PRO A 40 8.76 -2.16 -15.37
N GLU A 41 9.24 -1.25 -16.22
CA GLU A 41 9.62 -1.51 -17.62
C GLU A 41 10.85 -2.43 -17.78
N ASP A 42 11.75 -2.41 -16.80
CA ASP A 42 12.97 -3.23 -16.77
C ASP A 42 12.76 -4.59 -16.08
N THR A 43 11.58 -4.80 -15.48
CA THR A 43 11.30 -5.96 -14.64
C THR A 43 10.52 -7.02 -15.41
N PRO A 44 10.92 -8.31 -15.38
CA PRO A 44 10.10 -9.39 -15.90
C PRO A 44 8.71 -9.37 -15.24
N TRP A 45 7.65 -9.49 -16.04
CA TRP A 45 6.28 -9.31 -15.57
C TRP A 45 5.92 -10.22 -14.37
N ASP A 46 6.36 -11.49 -14.40
CA ASP A 46 6.11 -12.43 -13.30
C ASP A 46 6.79 -12.02 -11.98
N ASP A 47 8.02 -11.48 -12.06
CA ASP A 47 8.74 -10.97 -10.89
C ASP A 47 8.08 -9.71 -10.34
N PHE A 48 7.64 -8.81 -11.23
CA PHE A 48 6.88 -7.62 -10.86
C PHE A 48 5.58 -8.00 -10.14
N ILE A 49 4.78 -8.90 -10.71
CA ILE A 49 3.51 -9.34 -10.12
C ILE A 49 3.74 -9.96 -8.74
N ARG A 50 4.79 -10.77 -8.57
CA ARG A 50 5.13 -11.35 -7.26
C ARG A 50 5.40 -10.26 -6.21
N VAL A 51 6.27 -9.30 -6.54
CA VAL A 51 6.65 -8.22 -5.60
C VAL A 51 5.47 -7.29 -5.33
N GLU A 52 4.73 -6.89 -6.37
CA GLU A 52 3.55 -6.03 -6.26
C GLU A 52 2.44 -6.69 -5.44
N THR A 53 2.26 -8.01 -5.57
CA THR A 53 1.32 -8.77 -4.72
C THR A 53 1.70 -8.64 -3.24
N CYS A 54 2.98 -8.76 -2.91
CA CYS A 54 3.47 -8.60 -1.55
C CYS A 54 3.26 -7.18 -1.01
N ILE A 55 3.59 -6.16 -1.80
CA ILE A 55 3.37 -4.74 -1.46
C ILE A 55 1.88 -4.50 -1.20
N ARG A 56 1.00 -4.93 -2.13
CA ARG A 56 -0.45 -4.79 -2.00
C ARG A 56 -0.99 -5.52 -0.77
N LEU A 57 -0.51 -6.72 -0.46
CA LEU A 57 -0.93 -7.46 0.76
C LEU A 57 -0.60 -6.68 2.04
N ALA A 58 0.61 -6.13 2.14
CA ALA A 58 1.03 -5.30 3.27
C ALA A 58 0.17 -4.03 3.36
N ALA A 59 -0.01 -3.36 2.23
CA ALA A 59 -0.80 -2.14 2.07
C ALA A 59 -2.27 -2.36 2.51
N TRP A 60 -2.93 -3.42 2.03
CA TRP A 60 -4.30 -3.75 2.42
C TRP A 60 -4.43 -4.15 3.89
N ALA A 61 -3.46 -4.87 4.45
CA ALA A 61 -3.48 -5.21 5.87
C ALA A 61 -3.41 -3.97 6.77
N ALA A 62 -2.57 -2.99 6.41
CA ALA A 62 -2.48 -1.71 7.10
C ALA A 62 -3.79 -0.91 7.01
N LEU A 63 -4.39 -0.79 5.81
CA LEU A 63 -5.68 -0.10 5.65
C LEU A 63 -6.80 -0.78 6.45
N ILE A 64 -6.84 -2.12 6.46
CA ILE A 64 -7.80 -2.85 7.28
C ILE A 64 -7.59 -2.51 8.75
N ASP A 65 -6.36 -2.59 9.25
CA ASP A 65 -6.03 -2.26 10.64
C ASP A 65 -6.47 -0.83 11.03
N TRP A 66 -6.09 0.19 10.25
CA TRP A 66 -6.43 1.58 10.55
C TRP A 66 -7.93 1.86 10.46
N SER A 67 -8.64 1.23 9.50
CA SER A 67 -10.10 1.30 9.45
C SER A 67 -10.77 0.75 10.72
N GLN A 68 -10.20 -0.31 11.32
CA GLN A 68 -10.69 -0.86 12.59
C GLN A 68 -10.39 0.10 13.74
N CYS A 69 -9.26 0.79 13.70
CA CYS A 69 -8.87 1.76 14.73
C CYS A 69 -9.84 2.92 14.80
N GLY A 70 -10.18 3.54 13.66
CA GLY A 70 -11.19 4.58 13.59
C GLY A 70 -12.58 4.08 14.01
N THR A 71 -12.96 2.87 13.60
CA THR A 71 -14.30 2.31 13.91
C THR A 71 -14.48 1.94 15.39
N PHE A 72 -13.44 1.42 16.02
CA PHE A 72 -13.52 0.82 17.36
C PHE A 72 -12.76 1.59 18.44
N ASN A 73 -12.17 2.74 18.08
CA ASN A 73 -11.33 3.54 18.96
C ASN A 73 -10.24 2.69 19.63
N SER A 74 -9.52 1.92 18.82
CA SER A 74 -8.38 1.09 19.24
C SER A 74 -7.09 1.62 18.65
N PRO A 75 -5.92 1.43 19.30
CA PRO A 75 -4.65 1.75 18.69
C PRO A 75 -4.36 0.84 17.49
N PRO A 76 -3.62 1.33 16.48
CA PRO A 76 -3.19 0.53 15.33
C PRO A 76 -2.25 -0.58 15.76
N ILE A 77 -2.43 -1.74 15.14
CA ILE A 77 -1.49 -2.86 15.25
C ILE A 77 -0.28 -2.58 14.38
N ILE A 78 -0.46 -2.05 13.15
CA ILE A 78 0.61 -1.63 12.23
C ILE A 78 0.82 -0.13 12.40
N ALA A 79 1.97 0.29 12.92
CA ALA A 79 2.32 1.69 12.93
C ALA A 79 2.64 2.18 11.52
N SER A 80 2.20 3.39 11.17
CA SER A 80 2.48 3.99 9.85
C SER A 80 3.98 4.14 9.58
N ALA A 81 4.80 4.28 10.63
CA ALA A 81 6.26 4.30 10.53
C ALA A 81 6.87 2.96 10.08
N GLU A 82 6.17 1.83 10.24
CA GLU A 82 6.64 0.52 9.77
C GLU A 82 6.50 0.34 8.26
N MET A 83 5.62 1.13 7.62
CA MET A 83 5.37 1.12 6.17
C MET A 83 6.47 1.90 5.44
N THR A 84 7.64 1.28 5.33
CA THR A 84 8.82 1.86 4.66
C THR A 84 9.05 1.33 3.23
N GLY A 85 8.22 0.38 2.79
CA GLY A 85 8.17 -0.12 1.42
C GLY A 85 7.52 0.85 0.44
N ASP A 86 7.48 0.48 -0.82
CA ASP A 86 6.86 1.27 -1.88
C ASP A 86 5.33 1.30 -1.72
N PHE A 87 4.69 2.34 -2.27
CA PHE A 87 3.25 2.31 -2.50
C PHE A 87 2.90 1.28 -3.58
N PRO A 88 1.67 0.70 -3.52
CA PRO A 88 1.14 -0.06 -4.64
C PRO A 88 1.17 0.75 -5.94
N CYS A 89 1.45 0.08 -7.05
CA CYS A 89 1.41 0.69 -8.37
C CYS A 89 -0.01 1.10 -8.77
N SER A 90 -0.14 1.81 -9.90
CA SER A 90 -1.44 2.15 -10.47
C SER A 90 -2.32 0.92 -10.71
N GLU A 91 -3.64 1.11 -10.67
CA GLU A 91 -4.58 0.01 -10.90
C GLU A 91 -4.58 -0.42 -12.38
N GLU A 92 -4.29 0.53 -13.27
CA GLU A 92 -4.11 0.30 -14.70
C GLU A 92 -2.92 -0.64 -14.97
N LEU A 93 -1.79 -0.40 -14.31
CA LEU A 93 -0.61 -1.27 -14.42
C LEU A 93 -0.86 -2.66 -13.80
N TRP A 94 -1.52 -2.70 -12.64
CA TRP A 94 -1.85 -3.96 -11.98
C TRP A 94 -2.86 -4.81 -12.76
N SER A 95 -3.80 -4.16 -13.45
CA SER A 95 -4.89 -4.82 -14.20
C SER A 95 -4.48 -5.25 -15.60
N ALA A 96 -3.21 -5.11 -15.99
CA ALA A 96 -2.72 -5.55 -17.28
C ALA A 96 -3.02 -7.05 -17.51
N ALA A 97 -3.64 -7.36 -18.64
CA ALA A 97 -4.08 -8.71 -18.96
C ALA A 97 -2.92 -9.63 -19.39
N ASP A 98 -1.87 -9.05 -19.97
CA ASP A 98 -0.69 -9.76 -20.44
C ASP A 98 0.59 -8.93 -20.33
N ALA A 99 1.74 -9.58 -20.57
CA ALA A 99 3.06 -8.96 -20.51
C ALA A 99 3.27 -7.83 -21.53
N THR A 100 2.49 -7.79 -22.62
CA THR A 100 2.57 -6.74 -23.63
C THR A 100 1.84 -5.49 -23.14
N GLU A 101 0.63 -5.66 -22.60
CA GLU A 101 -0.10 -4.57 -21.96
C GLU A 101 0.66 -4.03 -20.74
N PHE A 102 1.24 -4.91 -19.92
CA PHE A 102 2.08 -4.51 -18.79
C PHE A 102 3.21 -3.58 -19.21
N ARG A 103 3.99 -3.94 -20.25
CA ARG A 103 5.10 -3.10 -20.74
C ARG A 103 4.63 -1.74 -21.23
N LEU A 104 3.47 -1.69 -21.88
CA LEU A 104 2.89 -0.43 -22.35
C LEU A 104 2.44 0.47 -21.19
N MET A 105 1.84 -0.11 -20.15
CA MET A 105 1.44 0.66 -18.97
C MET A 105 2.64 1.06 -18.12
N ALA A 106 3.64 0.19 -17.99
CA ALA A 106 4.88 0.43 -17.28
C ALA A 106 5.63 1.63 -17.85
N SER A 107 5.76 1.72 -19.18
CA SER A 107 6.44 2.85 -19.82
C SER A 107 5.69 4.17 -19.60
N ARG A 108 4.35 4.15 -19.67
CA ARG A 108 3.52 5.33 -19.37
C ARG A 108 3.66 5.78 -17.92
N GLU A 109 3.71 4.84 -16.99
CA GLU A 109 3.87 5.13 -15.56
C GLU A 109 5.27 5.64 -15.25
N ALA A 110 6.31 5.13 -15.92
CA ALA A 110 7.68 5.64 -15.81
C ALA A 110 7.82 7.07 -16.37
N GLU A 111 7.13 7.39 -17.47
CA GLU A 111 7.08 8.74 -18.04
C GLU A 111 6.33 9.72 -17.12
N ALA A 112 5.28 9.26 -16.45
CA ALA A 112 4.41 10.09 -15.63
C ALA A 112 4.88 10.25 -14.18
N SER A 113 5.49 9.22 -13.59
CA SER A 113 5.69 9.13 -12.14
C SER A 113 7.13 9.45 -11.75
N ARG A 114 7.28 10.38 -10.80
CA ARG A 114 8.60 10.83 -10.33
C ARG A 114 9.15 10.08 -9.12
N SER A 115 8.38 9.21 -8.45
CA SER A 115 8.82 8.76 -7.13
C SER A 115 8.24 7.41 -6.69
N ARG A 116 9.16 6.45 -6.52
CA ARG A 116 8.97 5.30 -5.62
C ARG A 116 9.28 5.78 -4.20
N THR A 117 8.24 6.17 -3.48
CA THR A 117 8.35 6.61 -2.08
C THR A 117 7.59 5.68 -1.15
N SER A 118 7.87 5.77 0.14
CA SER A 118 7.13 5.09 1.19
C SER A 118 6.13 6.00 1.89
N LEU A 119 5.14 5.41 2.55
CA LEU A 119 4.23 6.14 3.42
C LEU A 119 4.98 6.85 4.55
N SER A 120 5.93 6.15 5.18
CA SER A 120 6.74 6.74 6.24
C SER A 120 7.46 8.02 5.79
N HIS A 121 7.94 8.06 4.55
CA HIS A 121 8.57 9.25 3.97
C HIS A 121 7.55 10.37 3.71
N CYS A 122 6.39 10.04 3.13
CA CYS A 122 5.31 11.01 2.92
C CYS A 122 4.86 11.66 4.23
N LEU A 123 4.68 10.86 5.28
CA LEU A 123 4.33 11.35 6.61
C LEU A 123 5.43 12.22 7.20
N ALA A 124 6.69 11.83 7.05
CA ALA A 124 7.82 12.65 7.51
C ALA A 124 7.81 14.03 6.84
N VAL A 125 7.47 14.13 5.55
CA VAL A 125 7.32 15.41 4.83
C VAL A 125 6.12 16.21 5.34
N LEU A 126 4.97 15.57 5.55
CA LEU A 126 3.76 16.24 6.07
C LEU A 126 3.93 16.78 7.49
N MET A 127 4.76 16.12 8.30
CA MET A 127 5.01 16.47 9.69
C MET A 127 6.17 17.47 9.88
N GLN A 128 6.75 18.01 8.79
CA GLN A 128 7.77 19.05 8.89
C GLN A 128 7.18 20.36 9.42
N ASP A 129 8.00 21.15 10.13
CA ASP A 129 7.58 22.44 10.72
C ASP A 129 7.13 23.48 9.66
N GLY A 130 7.49 23.27 8.39
CA GLY A 130 7.13 24.15 7.27
C GLY A 130 6.60 23.38 6.07
N TRP A 131 5.49 23.86 5.50
CA TRP A 131 4.92 23.33 4.27
C TRP A 131 5.56 24.00 3.06
N LEU A 132 6.36 23.25 2.30
CA LEU A 132 7.03 23.74 1.09
C LEU A 132 6.11 23.85 -0.14
N GLY A 133 4.83 23.47 -0.01
CA GLY A 133 3.86 23.46 -1.10
C GLY A 133 3.67 22.07 -1.72
N ALA A 134 2.56 21.91 -2.44
CA ALA A 134 2.16 20.62 -3.04
C ALA A 134 3.16 20.09 -4.07
N SER A 135 3.88 20.98 -4.77
CA SER A 135 4.91 20.60 -5.75
C SER A 135 6.15 19.94 -5.14
N HIS A 136 6.32 20.03 -3.83
CA HIS A 136 7.43 19.41 -3.09
C HIS A 136 7.03 18.11 -2.40
N PHE A 137 5.77 17.69 -2.54
CA PHE A 137 5.30 16.44 -1.96
C PHE A 137 5.88 15.25 -2.76
N PRO A 138 6.37 14.18 -2.09
CA PRO A 138 7.13 13.11 -2.74
C PRO A 138 6.28 12.15 -3.59
N LEU A 139 5.03 12.50 -3.90
CA LEU A 139 4.13 11.72 -4.75
C LEU A 139 3.64 12.58 -5.91
N GLU A 140 4.01 12.21 -7.13
CA GLU A 140 3.55 12.84 -8.36
C GLU A 140 3.54 11.79 -9.50
N PRO A 141 2.38 11.47 -10.10
CA PRO A 141 1.03 11.89 -9.71
C PRO A 141 0.54 11.19 -8.42
N VAL A 142 -0.38 11.83 -7.70
CA VAL A 142 -1.04 11.21 -6.54
C VAL A 142 -2.18 10.32 -7.02
N THR A 143 -2.10 9.02 -6.75
CA THR A 143 -3.17 8.06 -7.07
C THR A 143 -4.25 8.04 -5.98
N LEU A 144 -5.44 7.50 -6.29
CA LEU A 144 -6.49 7.29 -5.29
C LEU A 144 -6.01 6.38 -4.14
N MET A 145 -5.21 5.36 -4.46
CA MET A 145 -4.66 4.45 -3.47
C MET A 145 -3.74 5.20 -2.49
N ASN A 146 -2.87 6.09 -3.00
CA ASN A 146 -2.02 6.93 -2.16
C ASN A 146 -2.85 7.78 -1.19
N LEU A 147 -3.97 8.34 -1.64
CA LEU A 147 -4.86 9.12 -0.78
C LEU A 147 -5.44 8.27 0.35
N TYR A 148 -5.90 7.05 0.08
CA TYR A 148 -6.41 6.15 1.14
C TYR A 148 -5.40 5.92 2.25
N PHE A 149 -4.10 5.81 1.93
CA PHE A 149 -3.04 5.67 2.93
C PHE A 149 -2.76 6.95 3.72
N LEU A 150 -2.88 8.11 3.07
CA LEU A 150 -2.53 9.40 3.70
C LEU A 150 -3.63 9.97 4.58
N ILE A 151 -4.90 9.63 4.31
CA ILE A 151 -6.06 10.15 5.06
C ILE A 151 -6.73 9.12 5.97
N GLY A 152 -6.35 7.84 5.84
CA GLY A 152 -6.95 6.70 6.53
C GLY A 152 -6.52 6.55 7.98
#